data_AF-A0A2D7VYK8-F1
#
_entry.id   AF-A0A2D7VYK8-F1
#
_cell.length_a   1.000
_cell.length_b   1.000
_cell.length_c   1.000
_cell.angle_alpha   90.00
_cell.angle_beta   90.00
_cell.angle_gamma   90.00
#
_symmetry.space_group_name_H-M   'P 1'
#
loop_
_entity.id
_entity.type
_entity.pdbx_description
1 polymer ?
#
loop_
_entity_poly.entity_id
_entity_poly.type
_entity_poly.pdbx_seq_one_letter_code
_entity_poly.pdbx_strand_id
1 'polypeptide(L)'
;MSIEEIQHSVENGLAIQTDMGKEMVRVALECVALFDKKQQDYGSSNIGMSGELGVAVRIQDKASRMRHLLIKQLRGEGEVNNESLEDSYKDAANYGMIGVLLNRNVWK
;
A
#
# COMPACT_ATOMS: atom_id res chain seq x y z
N MET A 1 -10.66 -3.45 -20.17
CA MET A 1 -11.44 -3.78 -18.97
C MET A 1 -11.31 -2.59 -18.03
N SER A 2 -12.43 -2.02 -17.58
CA SER A 2 -12.42 -0.92 -16.60
C SER A 2 -12.03 -1.42 -15.20
N ILE A 3 -11.69 -0.52 -14.29
CA ILE A 3 -11.33 -0.91 -12.91
C ILE A 3 -12.52 -1.55 -12.19
N GLU A 4 -13.74 -1.10 -12.50
CA GLU A 4 -14.99 -1.65 -11.99
C GLU A 4 -15.22 -3.08 -12.50
N GLU A 5 -14.95 -3.34 -13.77
CA GLU A 5 -15.04 -4.70 -14.35
C GLU A 5 -14.02 -5.66 -13.72
N ILE A 6 -12.79 -5.19 -13.45
CA ILE A 6 -11.77 -5.97 -12.75
C ILE A 6 -12.21 -6.26 -11.31
N GLN A 7 -12.68 -5.22 -10.59
CA GLN A 7 -13.16 -5.36 -9.22
C GLN A 7 -14.27 -6.40 -9.14
N HIS A 8 -15.28 -6.31 -10.00
CA HIS A 8 -16.40 -7.26 -10.01
C HIS A 8 -15.94 -8.70 -10.30
N SER A 9 -14.97 -8.86 -11.20
CA SER A 9 -14.38 -10.17 -11.51
C SER A 9 -13.65 -10.77 -10.31
N VAL A 10 -12.87 -9.96 -9.56
CA VAL A 10 -12.16 -10.38 -8.36
C VAL A 10 -13.14 -10.72 -7.22
N GLU A 11 -14.14 -9.86 -6.99
CA GLU A 11 -15.17 -10.07 -5.98
C GLU A 11 -15.90 -11.40 -6.18
N ASN A 12 -16.33 -11.67 -7.42
CA ASN A 12 -16.99 -12.93 -7.76
C ASN A 12 -16.04 -14.12 -7.65
N GLY A 13 -14.80 -13.98 -8.14
CA GLY A 13 -13.80 -15.06 -8.12
C GLY A 13 -13.38 -15.49 -6.71
N LEU A 14 -13.37 -14.55 -5.76
CA LEU A 14 -13.05 -14.80 -4.35
C LEU A 14 -14.30 -14.99 -3.47
N ALA A 15 -15.51 -14.95 -4.06
CA ALA A 15 -16.79 -15.01 -3.35
C ALA A 15 -16.90 -13.99 -2.19
N ILE A 16 -16.48 -12.74 -2.44
CA ILE A 16 -16.57 -11.65 -1.46
C ILE A 16 -18.02 -11.26 -1.24
N GLN A 17 -18.50 -11.36 0.01
CA GLN A 17 -19.91 -11.11 0.34
C GLN A 17 -20.16 -9.79 1.06
N THR A 18 -19.20 -9.31 1.84
CA THR A 18 -19.39 -8.13 2.70
C THR A 18 -19.10 -6.84 1.93
N ASP A 19 -19.83 -5.77 2.26
CA ASP A 19 -19.61 -4.46 1.64
C ASP A 19 -18.18 -3.95 1.90
N MET A 20 -17.68 -4.13 3.13
CA MET A 20 -16.28 -3.77 3.45
C MET A 20 -15.26 -4.65 2.74
N GLY A 21 -15.59 -5.90 2.42
CA GLY A 21 -14.74 -6.76 1.60
C GLY A 21 -14.62 -6.23 0.18
N LYS A 22 -15.73 -5.75 -0.40
CA LYS A 22 -15.74 -5.12 -1.73
C LYS A 22 -14.95 -3.81 -1.75
N GLU A 23 -15.12 -2.97 -0.72
CA GLU A 23 -14.28 -1.77 -0.55
C GLU A 23 -12.80 -2.11 -0.38
N MET A 24 -12.47 -3.17 0.36
CA MET A 24 -11.08 -3.64 0.49
C MET A 24 -10.50 -4.09 -0.86
N VAL A 25 -11.28 -4.76 -1.71
CA VAL A 25 -10.84 -5.11 -3.08
C VAL A 25 -10.55 -3.85 -3.88
N ARG A 26 -11.42 -2.84 -3.82
CA ARG A 26 -11.19 -1.56 -4.50
C ARG A 26 -9.86 -0.92 -4.06
N VAL A 27 -9.63 -0.80 -2.76
CA VAL A 27 -8.38 -0.24 -2.21
C VAL A 27 -7.16 -1.09 -2.60
N ALA A 28 -7.28 -2.41 -2.59
CA ALA A 28 -6.19 -3.31 -3.00
C ALA A 28 -5.82 -3.11 -4.48
N LEU A 29 -6.81 -2.92 -5.37
CA LEU A 29 -6.55 -2.62 -6.79
C LEU A 29 -5.84 -1.28 -6.98
N GLU A 30 -6.22 -0.26 -6.21
CA GLU A 30 -5.51 1.03 -6.20
C GLU A 30 -4.07 0.89 -5.72
N CYS A 31 -3.83 0.12 -4.65
CA CYS A 31 -2.49 -0.19 -4.15
C CYS A 31 -1.63 -0.90 -5.20
N VAL A 32 -2.19 -1.90 -5.90
CA VAL A 32 -1.51 -2.63 -6.97
C VAL A 32 -1.16 -1.71 -8.13
N ALA A 33 -2.09 -0.87 -8.58
CA ALA A 33 -1.83 0.11 -9.64
C ALA A 33 -0.76 1.13 -9.24
N LEU A 34 -0.79 1.60 -7.99
CA LEU A 34 0.24 2.49 -7.45
C LEU A 34 1.60 1.81 -7.36
N PHE A 35 1.65 0.55 -6.89
CA PHE A 35 2.87 -0.24 -6.82
C PHE A 35 3.50 -0.39 -8.21
N ASP A 36 2.71 -0.79 -9.20
CA ASP A 36 3.21 -0.99 -10.57
C ASP A 36 3.78 0.30 -11.15
N LYS A 37 3.10 1.43 -10.97
CA LYS A 37 3.62 2.74 -11.37
C LYS A 37 4.98 3.05 -10.72
N LYS A 38 5.10 2.89 -9.40
CA LYS A 38 6.36 3.12 -8.68
C LYS A 38 7.44 2.12 -9.12
N GLN A 39 7.07 0.89 -9.38
CA GLN A 39 7.97 -0.17 -9.82
C GLN A 39 8.58 0.16 -11.19
N GLN A 40 7.80 0.74 -12.10
CA GLN A 40 8.29 1.24 -13.40
C GLN A 40 9.30 2.39 -13.22
N ASP A 41 9.11 3.27 -12.23
CA ASP A 41 9.99 4.41 -11.98
C ASP A 41 11.32 4.02 -11.30
N TYR A 42 11.28 3.12 -10.30
CA TYR A 42 12.42 2.83 -9.43
C TYR A 42 13.10 1.47 -9.66
N GLY A 43 12.38 0.51 -10.25
CA GLY A 43 12.82 -0.89 -10.34
C GLY A 43 13.00 -1.58 -8.98
N SER A 44 13.45 -2.84 -9.01
CA SER A 44 13.53 -3.71 -7.82
C SER A 44 14.80 -3.58 -6.99
N SER A 45 15.84 -2.95 -7.52
CA SER A 45 17.20 -2.99 -6.97
C SER A 45 17.29 -2.42 -5.56
N ASN A 46 16.60 -1.30 -5.30
CA ASN A 46 16.61 -0.60 -4.01
C ASN A 46 16.08 -1.46 -2.85
N ILE A 47 15.12 -2.34 -3.12
CA ILE A 47 14.58 -3.26 -2.11
C ILE A 47 15.43 -4.52 -2.06
N GLY A 48 15.83 -5.07 -3.22
CA GLY A 48 16.65 -6.28 -3.30
C GLY A 48 17.96 -6.17 -2.51
N MET A 49 18.59 -4.99 -2.48
CA MET A 49 19.81 -4.76 -1.68
C MET A 49 19.57 -4.78 -0.16
N SER A 50 18.37 -4.37 0.29
CA SER A 50 18.06 -4.20 1.72
C SER A 50 17.20 -5.33 2.32
N GLY A 51 16.61 -6.18 1.47
CA GLY A 51 15.82 -7.34 1.86
C GLY A 51 14.65 -7.03 2.79
N GLU A 52 14.22 -8.02 3.56
CA GLU A 52 13.11 -7.90 4.51
C GLU A 52 13.36 -6.84 5.59
N LEU A 53 14.62 -6.64 6.02
CA LEU A 53 14.99 -5.60 6.98
C LEU A 53 14.70 -4.20 6.43
N GLY A 54 15.05 -3.97 5.15
CA GLY A 54 14.75 -2.71 4.48
C GLY A 54 13.26 -2.45 4.31
N VAL A 55 12.44 -3.49 4.19
CA VAL A 55 10.98 -3.38 4.20
C VAL A 55 10.48 -2.99 5.60
N ALA A 56 10.96 -3.65 6.66
CA ALA A 56 10.57 -3.35 8.03
C ALA A 56 10.85 -1.89 8.42
N VAL A 57 12.02 -1.36 8.06
CA VAL A 57 12.38 0.06 8.29
C VAL A 57 11.42 1.01 7.57
N ARG A 58 11.10 0.73 6.30
CA ARG A 58 10.17 1.58 5.53
C ARG A 58 8.75 1.55 6.06
N ILE A 59 8.28 0.41 6.57
CA ILE A 59 6.99 0.31 7.27
C ILE A 59 7.04 1.16 8.55
N GLN A 60 8.13 1.10 9.32
CA GLN A 60 8.32 1.90 10.52
C GLN A 60 8.31 3.41 10.23
N ASP A 61 8.93 3.84 9.14
CA ASP A 61 8.91 5.24 8.70
C ASP A 61 7.48 5.71 8.40
N LYS A 62 6.71 4.89 7.66
CA LYS A 62 5.30 5.20 7.37
C LYS A 62 4.44 5.20 8.64
N ALA A 63 4.65 4.27 9.55
CA ALA A 63 3.98 4.27 10.86
C ALA A 63 4.28 5.53 11.68
N SER A 64 5.53 5.97 11.69
CA SER A 64 5.95 7.20 12.38
C SER A 64 5.29 8.44 11.76
N ARG A 65 5.19 8.49 10.42
CA ARG A 65 4.48 9.55 9.71
C ARG A 65 2.98 9.56 10.05
N MET A 66 2.32 8.41 9.99
CA MET A 66 0.89 8.28 10.31
C MET A 66 0.61 8.79 11.73
N ARG A 67 1.42 8.38 12.70
CA ARG A 67 1.34 8.86 14.08
C ARG A 67 1.46 10.38 14.17
N HIS A 68 2.44 10.97 13.48
CA HIS A 68 2.64 12.42 13.48
C HIS A 68 1.42 13.18 12.93
N LEU A 69 0.89 12.75 11.80
CA LEU A 69 -0.30 13.37 11.18
C LEU A 69 -1.53 13.24 12.06
N LEU A 70 -1.78 12.06 12.64
CA LEU A 70 -2.91 11.82 13.54
C LEU A 70 -2.81 12.69 14.81
N ILE A 71 -1.62 12.84 15.39
CA ILE A 71 -1.43 13.72 16.56
C ILE A 71 -1.73 15.18 16.20
N LYS A 72 -1.29 15.64 15.03
CA LYS A 72 -1.60 16.99 14.55
C LYS A 72 -3.10 17.22 14.37
N GLN A 73 -3.79 16.26 13.74
CA GLN A 73 -5.24 16.31 13.55
C GLN A 73 -5.98 16.37 14.89
N LEU A 74 -5.55 15.59 15.88
CA LEU A 74 -6.11 15.63 17.24
C LEU A 74 -5.87 16.97 17.95
N ARG A 75 -4.82 17.70 17.58
CA ARG A 75 -4.51 19.04 18.10
C ARG A 75 -5.22 20.17 17.34
N GLY A 76 -5.94 19.86 16.26
CA GLY A 76 -6.54 20.87 15.37
C GLY A 76 -5.51 21.65 14.56
N GLU A 77 -4.28 21.13 14.43
CA GLU A 77 -3.27 21.68 13.53
C GLU A 77 -3.64 21.28 12.09
N GLY A 78 -3.80 22.26 11.19
CA GLY A 78 -4.31 22.06 9.83
C GLY A 78 -3.54 21.04 8.96
N GLU A 79 -4.10 20.71 7.80
CA GLU A 79 -3.59 19.66 6.92
C GLU A 79 -2.14 19.89 6.46
N VAL A 80 -1.38 18.79 6.40
CA VAL A 80 0.01 18.79 5.93
C VAL A 80 0.02 18.71 4.40
N ASN A 81 0.48 19.77 3.75
CA ASN A 81 0.33 20.05 2.31
C ASN A 81 0.95 19.05 1.30
N ASN A 82 1.69 18.00 1.71
CA ASN A 82 2.57 17.29 0.76
C ASN A 82 2.34 15.78 0.57
N GLU A 83 1.72 15.07 1.50
CA GLU A 83 1.41 13.63 1.34
C GLU A 83 0.32 13.26 2.35
N SER A 84 -0.78 12.66 1.87
CA SER A 84 -1.95 12.41 2.69
C SER A 84 -1.71 11.25 3.68
N LEU A 85 -2.60 11.13 4.67
CA LEU A 85 -2.60 9.98 5.56
C LEU A 85 -2.92 8.68 4.78
N GLU A 86 -3.79 8.79 3.77
CA GLU A 86 -4.15 7.68 2.88
C GLU A 86 -2.96 7.16 2.08
N ASP A 87 -2.14 8.06 1.52
CA ASP A 87 -0.90 7.69 0.82
C ASP A 87 0.04 6.90 1.73
N SER A 88 0.09 7.28 3.01
CA SER A 88 0.91 6.60 4.02
C SER A 88 0.41 5.19 4.30
N TYR A 89 -0.91 4.98 4.35
CA TYR A 89 -1.51 3.65 4.49
C TYR A 89 -1.26 2.78 3.26
N LYS A 90 -1.45 3.33 2.05
CA LYS A 90 -1.22 2.60 0.79
C LYS A 90 0.24 2.18 0.64
N ASP A 91 1.18 3.05 1.00
CA ASP A 91 2.60 2.72 1.01
C ASP A 91 2.93 1.62 2.02
N ALA A 92 2.39 1.69 3.24
CA ALA A 92 2.58 0.64 4.23
C ALA A 92 2.01 -0.72 3.76
N ALA A 93 0.83 -0.72 3.13
CA ALA A 93 0.23 -1.92 2.55
C ALA A 93 1.11 -2.51 1.43
N ASN A 94 1.60 -1.67 0.52
CA ASN A 94 2.51 -2.09 -0.54
C ASN A 94 3.83 -2.65 0.00
N TYR A 95 4.43 -2.02 1.02
CA TYR A 95 5.62 -2.58 1.67
C TYR A 95 5.34 -3.93 2.34
N GLY A 96 4.16 -4.09 2.96
CA GLY A 96 3.73 -5.39 3.49
C GLY A 96 3.67 -6.48 2.41
N MET A 97 3.05 -6.17 1.26
CA MET A 97 3.00 -7.09 0.13
C MET A 97 4.38 -7.40 -0.46
N ILE A 98 5.27 -6.41 -0.55
CA ILE A 98 6.66 -6.61 -0.98
C ILE A 98 7.40 -7.54 -0.01
N GLY A 99 7.19 -7.39 1.30
CA GLY A 99 7.72 -8.30 2.31
C GLY A 99 7.28 -9.75 2.08
N VAL A 100 6.01 -9.96 1.73
CA VAL A 100 5.50 -11.30 1.36
C VAL A 100 6.20 -11.83 0.10
N LEU A 101 6.44 -11.00 -0.91
CA LEU A 101 7.13 -11.41 -2.15
C LEU A 101 8.61 -11.77 -1.90
N LEU A 102 9.30 -11.01 -1.04
CA LEU A 102 10.66 -11.32 -0.59
C LEU A 102 10.70 -12.65 0.15
N ASN A 103 9.80 -12.84 1.11
CA ASN A 103 9.72 -14.07 1.91
C ASN A 103 9.44 -15.31 1.05
N ARG A 104 8.67 -15.14 -0.03
CA ARG A 104 8.39 -16.17 -1.04
C ARG A 104 9.53 -16.37 -2.05
N ASN A 105 10.61 -15.58 -1.99
CA ASN A 105 11.73 -15.60 -2.93
C ASN A 105 11.32 -15.34 -4.40
N VAL A 106 10.29 -14.52 -4.63
CA VAL A 106 9.81 -14.17 -5.99
C VAL A 106 10.10 -12.72 -6.39
N TRP A 107 10.64 -11.91 -5.49
CA TRP A 107 11.11 -10.55 -5.80
C TRP A 107 12.35 -10.60 -6.70
N LYS A 108 12.33 -9.84 -7.81
CA LYS A 108 13.39 -9.80 -8.82
C LYS A 108 13.65 -8.38 -9.26
#